data_AF-A0A7J9KEP1-F1
#
_entry.id   AF-A0A7J9KEP1-F1
#
_cell.length_a   1.000
_cell.length_b   1.000
_cell.length_c   1.000
_cell.angle_alpha   90.00
_cell.angle_beta   90.00
_cell.angle_gamma   90.00
#
_symmetry.space_group_name_H-M   'P 1'
#
loop_
_entity.id
_entity.type
_entity.pdbx_description
1 polymer ?
#
loop_
_entity_poly.entity_id
_entity_poly.type
_entity_poly.pdbx_seq_one_letter_code
_entity_poly.pdbx_strand_id
1 'polypeptide(L)'
;MLLELHNHGTREAIQLLKCHLSSLAGIPSFKYLKVIINTDKEDSSKGTCRRLVMKLLQKESISWSEGETSGIILIQLDNINPKRLSFAKN
;
A
#
# COMPACT_ATOMS: atom_id res chain seq x y z
N MET A 1 -1.95 -7.21 9.24
CA MET A 1 -3.19 -6.40 9.11
C MET A 1 -3.68 -6.40 7.67
N LEU A 2 -4.96 -6.14 7.43
CA LEU A 2 -5.59 -6.11 6.11
C LEU A 2 -6.06 -4.68 5.76
N LEU A 3 -5.81 -4.25 4.53
CA LEU A 3 -6.27 -2.97 3.99
C LEU A 3 -6.95 -3.20 2.64
N GLU A 4 -8.22 -2.80 2.54
CA GLU A 4 -9.02 -2.95 1.33
C GLU A 4 -9.09 -1.64 0.57
N LEU A 5 -8.40 -1.54 -0.58
CA LEU A 5 -8.38 -0.32 -1.37
C LEU A 5 -9.49 -0.28 -2.43
N HIS A 6 -10.11 -1.42 -2.73
CA HIS A 6 -11.08 -1.58 -3.82
C HIS A 6 -12.43 -0.88 -3.59
N ASN A 7 -12.76 -0.55 -2.34
CA ASN A 7 -13.99 0.14 -1.96
C ASN A 7 -13.86 1.67 -2.03
N HIS A 8 -12.70 2.18 -2.43
CA HIS A 8 -12.39 3.60 -2.40
C HIS A 8 -12.03 4.13 -3.79
N GLY A 9 -12.30 5.42 -4.02
CA GLY A 9 -11.75 6.13 -5.16
C GLY A 9 -10.22 6.11 -5.13
N THR A 10 -9.59 6.24 -6.30
CA THR A 10 -8.14 6.09 -6.45
C THR A 10 -7.33 7.03 -5.54
N ARG A 11 -7.82 8.25 -5.32
CA ARG A 11 -7.16 9.25 -4.46
C ARG A 11 -7.27 8.85 -2.99
N GLU A 12 -8.47 8.45 -2.58
CA GLU A 12 -8.80 8.03 -1.23
C GLU A 12 -8.03 6.77 -0.85
N ALA A 13 -7.92 5.81 -1.77
CA ALA A 13 -7.13 4.59 -1.61
C ALA A 13 -5.65 4.89 -1.32
N ILE A 14 -5.04 5.80 -2.09
CA ILE A 14 -3.64 6.21 -1.89
C ILE A 14 -3.46 6.96 -0.57
N GLN A 15 -4.40 7.83 -0.21
CA GLN A 15 -4.35 8.53 1.07
C GLN A 15 -4.45 7.56 2.24
N LEU A 16 -5.36 6.58 2.15
CA LEU A 16 -5.56 5.56 3.18
C LEU A 16 -4.32 4.68 3.35
N LEU A 17 -3.69 4.28 2.24
CA LEU A 17 -2.42 3.54 2.27
C LEU A 17 -1.32 4.35 2.96
N LYS A 18 -1.16 5.63 2.62
CA LYS A 18 -0.18 6.51 3.28
C LYS A 18 -0.40 6.61 4.78
N CYS A 19 -1.64 6.80 5.22
CA CYS A 19 -1.97 6.85 6.65
C CYS A 19 -1.55 5.55 7.36
N HIS A 20 -1.86 4.38 6.78
CA HIS A 20 -1.45 3.10 7.36
C HIS A 20 0.08 2.94 7.41
N LEU A 21 0.78 3.31 6.35
CA LEU A 21 2.25 3.24 6.32
C LEU A 21 2.86 4.17 7.37
N SER A 22 2.39 5.42 7.49
CA SER A 22 2.90 6.37 8.49
C SER A 22 2.65 5.92 9.93
N SER A 23 1.48 5.32 10.20
CA SER A 23 1.08 4.92 11.55
C SER A 23 1.68 3.60 12.01
N LEU A 24 2.03 2.69 11.08
CA LEU A 24 2.37 1.31 11.40
C LEU A 24 3.82 0.93 11.08
N ALA A 25 4.50 1.70 10.23
CA ALA A 25 5.88 1.45 9.87
C ALA A 25 6.81 1.47 11.08
N GLY A 26 7.77 0.55 11.12
CA GLY A 26 8.78 0.46 12.16
C GLY A 26 8.28 -0.08 13.50
N ILE A 27 7.01 -0.49 13.61
CA ILE A 27 6.48 -1.17 14.79
C ILE A 27 6.75 -2.68 14.66
N PRO A 28 7.57 -3.30 15.54
CA PRO A 28 8.01 -4.69 15.38
C PRO A 28 6.89 -5.74 15.35
N SER A 29 5.76 -5.47 16.01
CA SER A 29 4.59 -6.36 16.02
C SER A 29 3.80 -6.37 14.70
N PHE A 30 4.03 -5.38 13.84
CA PHE A 30 3.39 -5.29 12.53
C PHE A 30 4.44 -5.53 11.45
N LYS A 31 4.72 -6.81 11.13
CA LYS A 31 5.67 -7.16 10.07
C LYS A 31 5.14 -6.89 8.67
N TYR A 32 3.87 -7.20 8.43
CA TYR A 32 3.26 -7.11 7.11
C TYR A 32 1.89 -6.42 7.11
N LEU A 33 1.69 -5.58 6.09
CA LEU A 33 0.39 -5.05 5.70
C LEU A 33 -0.07 -5.77 4.42
N LYS A 34 -1.17 -6.53 4.53
CA LYS A 34 -1.85 -7.16 3.39
C LYS A 34 -2.76 -6.11 2.76
N VAL A 35 -2.56 -5.80 1.49
CA VAL A 35 -3.35 -4.80 0.77
C VAL A 35 -4.08 -5.48 -0.37
N ILE A 36 -5.41 -5.37 -0.39
CA ILE A 36 -6.26 -5.87 -1.48
C ILE A 36 -6.45 -4.74 -2.50
N ILE A 37 -5.91 -4.97 -3.69
CA ILE A 37 -5.99 -4.12 -4.87
C ILE A 37 -6.78 -4.92 -5.92
N ASN A 38 -7.79 -4.30 -6.54
CA ASN A 38 -8.57 -5.00 -7.57
C ASN A 38 -7.69 -5.52 -8.71
N THR A 39 -7.99 -6.74 -9.17
CA THR A 39 -7.40 -7.33 -10.39
C THR A 39 -8.00 -6.71 -11.65
N ASP A 40 -7.19 -6.62 -12.70
CA ASP A 40 -7.39 -5.84 -13.93
C ASP A 40 -8.58 -6.24 -14.84
N LYS A 41 -9.58 -6.98 -14.36
CA LYS A 41 -10.56 -7.64 -15.23
C LYS A 41 -11.71 -6.78 -15.75
N GLU A 42 -11.97 -5.55 -15.28
CA GLU A 42 -13.20 -4.87 -15.74
C GLU A 42 -13.28 -3.34 -15.77
N ASP A 43 -12.40 -2.55 -15.14
CA ASP A 43 -12.51 -1.07 -15.21
C ASP A 43 -11.16 -0.36 -15.37
N SER A 44 -11.12 0.62 -16.26
CA SER A 44 -9.95 1.49 -16.53
C SER A 44 -9.46 2.26 -15.29
N SER A 45 -10.36 2.53 -14.33
CA SER A 45 -10.04 3.15 -13.05
C SER A 45 -9.29 2.21 -12.08
N LYS A 46 -9.52 0.89 -12.18
CA LYS A 46 -8.94 -0.12 -11.28
C LYS A 46 -7.46 -0.37 -11.56
N GLY A 47 -7.06 -0.43 -12.83
CA GLY A 47 -5.64 -0.50 -13.22
C GLY A 47 -4.85 0.76 -12.80
N THR A 48 -5.52 1.91 -12.71
CA THR A 48 -4.92 3.16 -12.24
C THR A 48 -4.54 3.09 -10.76
N CYS A 49 -5.38 2.46 -9.92
CA CYS A 49 -5.10 2.28 -8.50
C CYS A 49 -3.85 1.42 -8.27
N ARG A 50 -3.77 0.23 -8.89
CA ARG A 50 -2.59 -0.65 -8.80
C ARG A 50 -1.32 0.08 -9.23
N ARG A 51 -1.36 0.77 -10.38
CA ARG A 51 -0.22 1.54 -10.90
C ARG A 51 0.25 2.62 -9.91
N LEU A 52 -0.67 3.33 -9.26
CA LEU A 52 -0.31 4.37 -8.30
C LEU A 52 0.24 3.81 -6.99
N VAL A 53 -0.29 2.68 -6.52
CA VAL A 53 0.26 1.97 -5.36
C VAL A 53 1.70 1.55 -5.65
N MET A 54 1.95 0.89 -6.78
CA MET A 54 3.31 0.47 -7.16
C MET A 54 4.26 1.67 -7.30
N LYS A 55 3.80 2.77 -7.91
CA LYS A 55 4.58 4.01 -8.04
C LYS A 55 4.93 4.61 -6.68
N LEU A 56 4.01 4.56 -5.71
CA LEU A 56 4.25 5.02 -4.34
C LEU A 56 5.32 4.16 -3.67
N LEU A 57 5.17 2.82 -3.70
CA LEU A 57 6.11 1.90 -3.07
C LEU A 57 7.51 2.04 -3.67
N GLN A 58 7.62 2.16 -5.00
CA GLN A 58 8.89 2.40 -5.68
C GLN A 58 9.52 3.74 -5.24
N LYS A 59 8.73 4.83 -5.20
CA LYS A 59 9.22 6.15 -4.81
C LYS A 59 9.80 6.14 -3.38
N GLU A 60 9.14 5.46 -2.46
CA GLU A 60 9.58 5.37 -1.06
C GLU A 60 10.58 4.24 -0.79
N SER A 61 11.00 3.49 -1.82
CA SER A 61 11.87 2.31 -1.69
C SER A 61 11.32 1.26 -0.71
N ILE A 62 10.00 1.07 -0.71
CA ILE A 62 9.31 0.11 0.16
C ILE A 62 9.25 -1.25 -0.53
N SER A 63 9.72 -2.28 0.18
CA SER A 63 9.68 -3.66 -0.29
C SER A 63 8.26 -4.24 -0.20
N TRP A 64 7.86 -4.95 -1.24
CA TRP A 64 6.58 -5.65 -1.31
C TRP A 64 6.69 -6.93 -2.13
N SER A 65 5.77 -7.88 -1.91
CA SER A 65 5.62 -9.08 -2.71
C SER A 65 4.15 -9.30 -3.10
N GLU A 66 3.90 -10.05 -4.16
CA GLU A 66 2.54 -10.52 -4.42
C GLU A 66 2.14 -11.50 -3.30
N GLY A 67 0.89 -11.41 -2.85
CA GLY A 67 0.30 -12.36 -1.93
C GLY A 67 -0.13 -13.66 -2.63
N GLU A 68 -0.71 -14.57 -1.85
CA GLU A 68 -1.18 -15.88 -2.33
C GLU A 68 -2.31 -15.79 -3.38
N THR A 69 -2.99 -14.64 -3.47
CA THR A 69 -4.09 -14.42 -4.40
C THR A 69 -3.79 -13.19 -5.24
N SER A 70 -4.07 -13.28 -6.55
CA SER A 70 -3.92 -12.16 -7.47
C SER A 70 -4.67 -10.93 -6.97
N GLY A 71 -4.01 -9.77 -7.03
CA GLY A 71 -4.57 -8.51 -6.53
C GLY A 71 -4.27 -8.25 -5.05
N ILE A 72 -3.65 -9.19 -4.35
CA ILE A 72 -3.16 -8.95 -2.99
C ILE A 72 -1.68 -8.66 -3.05
N ILE A 73 -1.25 -7.59 -2.39
CA ILE A 73 0.17 -7.33 -2.15
C ILE A 73 0.46 -7.37 -0.65
N LEU A 74 1.68 -7.79 -0.30
CA LEU A 74 2.20 -7.80 1.05
C LEU A 74 3.29 -6.74 1.14
N ILE A 75 3.06 -5.71 1.95
CA ILE A 75 4.04 -4.67 2.22
C ILE A 75 4.76 -4.98 3.53
N GLN A 76 6.09 -5.02 3.49
CA GLN A 76 6.90 -5.23 4.68
C GLN A 76 7.04 -3.91 5.46
N LEU A 77 6.53 -3.87 6.69
CA LEU A 77 6.43 -2.66 7.52
C LEU A 77 7.58 -2.50 8.53
N ASP A 78 8.14 -3.61 9.01
CA ASP A 78 9.19 -3.63 10.05
C ASP A 78 10.51 -2.99 9.58
N ASN A 79 10.75 -3.00 8.27
CA ASN A 79 11.92 -2.38 7.65
C ASN A 79 11.71 -0.94 7.18
N ILE A 80 10.51 -0.37 7.37
CA ILE A 80 10.21 1.00 6.97
C ILE A 80 10.56 1.94 8.11
N ASN A 81 11.39 2.95 7.82
CA ASN A 81 11.58 4.07 8.74
C ASN A 81 10.49 5.13 8.47
N PRO A 82 9.49 5.31 9.37
CA PRO A 82 8.39 6.25 9.14
C PRO A 82 8.86 7.71 8.95
N LYS A 83 10.00 8.10 9.55
CA LYS A 83 10.56 9.46 9.41
C LYS A 83 11.13 9.75 8.02
N ARG A 84 11.37 8.72 7.20
CA ARG A 84 11.91 8.85 5.84
C ARG A 84 10.82 8.89 4.76
N LEU A 85 9.56 8.63 5.12
CA LEU A 85 8.45 8.66 4.19
C LEU A 85 8.19 10.10 3.74
N SER A 86 8.17 10.34 2.43
CA SER A 86 8.00 11.69 1.86
C SER A 86 6.66 12.35 2.21
N PHE A 87 5.70 11.55 2.67
CA PHE A 87 4.34 11.96 3.04
C PHE A 87 4.08 11.91 4.56
N ALA A 88 5.07 11.59 5.40
CA ALA A 88 4.89 11.54 6.86
C ALA A 88 5.07 12.90 7.56
N LYS A 89 5.53 13.92 6.84
CA LYS A 89 5.57 15.30 7.37
C LYS A 89 4.18 15.92 7.27
N ASN A 90 3.39 15.78 8.34
CA ASN A 90 2.27 16.66 8.66
C ASN A 90 2.41 17.08 10.12
#